data_AF-A0A354X6E3-F1
#
_entry.id   AF-A0A354X6E3-F1
#
_cell.length_a   1.000
_cell.length_b   1.000
_cell.length_c   1.000
_cell.angle_alpha   90.00
_cell.angle_beta   90.00
_cell.angle_gamma   90.00
#
_symmetry.space_group_name_H-M   'P 1'
#
loop_
_entity.id
_entity.type
_entity.pdbx_description
1 polymer ?
#
loop_
_entity_poly.entity_id
_entity_poly.type
_entity_poly.pdbx_seq_one_letter_code
_entity_poly.pdbx_strand_id
1 'polypeptide(L)'
;FIVESYNGEVSMYLNNGNIPLLKINRDFSELLQGYAQNKKSMSADDKQAMMFMKQKVDSARWFIDAVKQRQNTLQRTMEAIVQIQYDFFLTEDETLLKPMILKDVAEKTGFDISTISRVSNSKYVQTNSGIYPLKYFFSEAMQNEAGEDISSREVKYILRESIESEDPSKPLTDEQLTKILNQKGYVIARRTTAKYREQLNIPVARLRKKI
;
A
#
# COMPACT_ATOMS: atom_id res chain seq x y z
N PHE A 1 -0.97 -1.52 10.10
CA PHE A 1 -0.32 -0.24 10.41
C PHE A 1 -1.26 0.53 11.32
N ILE A 2 -0.72 1.37 12.19
CA ILE A 2 -1.54 2.32 12.95
C ILE A 2 -0.93 3.69 12.69
N VAL A 3 -1.79 4.64 12.34
CA VAL A 3 -1.45 6.04 12.11
C VAL A 3 -2.33 6.85 13.03
N GLU A 4 -1.73 7.76 13.79
CA GLU A 4 -2.44 8.64 14.70
C GLU A 4 -2.10 10.09 14.39
N SER A 5 -3.12 10.96 14.33
CA SER A 5 -2.93 12.40 14.29
C SER A 5 -3.27 13.03 15.65
N TYR A 6 -2.34 13.83 16.18
CA TYR A 6 -2.51 14.55 17.44
C TYR A 6 -1.78 15.89 17.39
N ASN A 7 -2.43 16.99 17.80
CA ASN A 7 -1.87 18.35 17.80
C ASN A 7 -1.22 18.82 16.49
N GLY A 8 -1.72 18.33 15.34
CA GLY A 8 -1.18 18.70 14.03
C GLY A 8 -0.01 17.82 13.56
N GLU A 9 0.40 16.82 14.34
CA GLU A 9 1.46 15.89 14.00
C GLU A 9 0.87 14.50 13.67
N VAL A 10 1.41 13.88 12.61
CA VAL A 10 1.07 12.51 12.20
C VAL A 10 2.18 11.57 12.65
N SER A 11 1.83 10.57 13.46
CA SER A 11 2.73 9.50 13.87
C SER A 11 2.28 8.16 13.29
N MET A 12 3.24 7.28 12.96
CA MET A 12 2.95 5.98 12.37
C MET A 12 3.80 4.89 13.00
N TYR A 13 3.16 3.76 13.28
CA TYR A 13 3.85 2.58 13.78
C TYR A 13 3.30 1.30 13.16
N LEU A 14 4.18 0.31 13.03
CA LEU A 14 3.77 -1.05 12.75
C LEU A 14 3.04 -1.59 13.97
N ASN A 15 1.84 -2.15 13.75
CA ASN A 15 1.25 -3.03 14.74
C ASN A 15 2.05 -4.34 14.75
N ASN A 16 3.15 -4.34 15.49
CA ASN A 16 4.03 -5.48 15.67
C ASN A 16 3.48 -6.49 16.69
N GLY A 17 2.29 -6.25 17.25
CA GLY A 17 1.54 -7.15 18.13
C GLY A 17 2.41 -8.14 18.91
N ASN A 18 2.32 -9.42 18.56
CA ASN A 18 3.03 -10.53 19.22
C ASN A 18 4.19 -11.09 18.39
N ILE A 19 5.03 -10.26 17.76
CA ILE A 19 6.28 -10.77 17.15
C ILE A 19 7.36 -10.83 18.24
N PRO A 20 7.69 -12.02 18.78
CA PRO A 20 8.73 -12.12 19.80
C PRO A 20 10.08 -11.73 19.21
N LEU A 21 10.97 -11.21 20.07
CA LEU A 21 12.36 -10.97 19.71
C LEU A 21 13.02 -12.31 19.33
N LEU A 22 13.19 -12.54 18.04
CA LEU A 22 13.82 -13.75 17.52
C LEU A 22 15.32 -13.71 17.82
N LYS A 23 15.81 -14.74 18.51
CA LYS A 23 17.22 -14.92 18.85
C LYS A 23 17.60 -16.36 18.55
N ILE A 24 18.88 -16.56 18.25
CA ILE A 24 19.45 -17.91 18.14
C ILE A 24 19.60 -18.44 19.57
N ASN A 25 19.25 -19.71 19.77
CA ASN A 25 19.49 -20.37 21.05
C ASN A 25 21.00 -20.36 21.38
N ARG A 26 21.33 -19.94 22.61
CA ARG A 26 22.71 -19.86 23.12
C ARG A 26 23.41 -21.21 23.14
N ASP A 27 22.70 -22.28 23.50
CA ASP A 27 23.28 -23.64 23.60
C ASP A 27 23.90 -24.07 22.26
N PHE A 28 23.23 -23.78 21.15
CA PHE A 28 23.73 -24.09 19.81
C PHE A 28 24.96 -23.25 19.44
N SER A 29 25.02 -22.01 19.92
CA SER A 29 26.15 -21.11 19.68
C SER A 29 27.39 -21.53 20.50
N GLU A 30 27.17 -21.93 21.75
CA GLU A 30 28.21 -22.42 22.67
C GLU A 30 28.76 -23.77 22.23
N LEU A 31 27.90 -24.70 21.83
CA LEU A 31 28.32 -25.99 21.27
C LEU A 31 29.17 -25.81 20.00
N LEU A 32 28.77 -24.92 19.07
CA LEU A 32 29.57 -24.62 17.88
C LEU A 32 30.94 -24.01 18.24
N GLN A 33 31.02 -23.17 19.27
CA GLN A 33 32.30 -22.63 19.76
C GLN A 33 33.17 -23.74 20.37
N GLY A 34 32.60 -24.62 21.18
CA GLY A 34 33.30 -25.75 21.78
C GLY A 34 33.89 -26.72 20.74
N TYR A 35 33.12 -27.07 19.71
CA TYR A 35 33.62 -27.89 18.60
C TYR A 35 34.67 -27.17 17.75
N ALA A 36 34.57 -25.85 17.58
CA ALA A 36 35.57 -25.09 16.83
C ALA A 36 36.95 -25.05 17.51
N GLN A 37 36.99 -25.06 18.85
CA GLN A 37 38.23 -25.06 19.63
C GLN A 37 38.96 -26.41 19.63
N ASN A 38 38.23 -27.53 19.49
CA ASN A 38 38.79 -28.90 19.55
C ASN A 38 38.93 -29.59 18.17
N LYS A 39 39.06 -28.82 17.08
CA LYS A 39 39.12 -29.32 15.69
C LYS A 39 40.12 -30.46 15.41
N LYS A 40 41.22 -30.55 16.15
CA LYS A 40 42.30 -31.53 15.92
C LYS A 40 41.99 -32.94 16.45
N SER A 41 41.03 -33.08 17.36
CA SER A 41 40.74 -34.35 18.05
C SER A 41 39.32 -34.87 17.79
N MET A 42 38.59 -34.30 16.82
CA MET A 42 37.19 -34.64 16.54
C MET A 42 37.05 -35.93 15.73
N SER A 43 36.10 -36.78 16.12
CA SER A 43 35.63 -37.92 15.34
C SER A 43 35.01 -37.46 14.01
N ALA A 44 34.87 -38.38 13.04
CA ALA A 44 34.11 -38.14 11.82
C ALA A 44 32.64 -37.77 12.12
N ASP A 45 32.03 -38.44 13.09
CA ASP A 45 30.65 -38.18 13.51
C ASP A 45 30.50 -36.78 14.14
N ASP A 46 31.45 -36.37 14.97
CA ASP A 46 31.46 -35.03 15.58
C ASP A 46 31.57 -33.93 14.51
N LYS A 47 32.36 -34.17 13.46
CA LYS A 47 32.50 -33.24 12.33
C LYS A 47 31.19 -33.11 11.55
N GLN A 48 30.48 -34.21 11.35
CA GLN A 48 29.19 -34.22 10.68
C GLN A 48 28.10 -33.53 11.52
N ALA A 49 28.06 -33.78 12.82
CA ALA A 49 27.17 -33.10 13.76
C ALA A 49 27.44 -31.59 13.80
N MET A 50 28.71 -31.17 13.85
CA MET A 50 29.09 -29.75 13.81
C MET A 50 28.67 -29.07 12.50
N MET A 51 28.84 -29.74 11.36
CA MET A 51 28.42 -29.21 10.06
C MET A 51 26.89 -29.04 9.99
N PHE A 52 26.13 -30.03 10.48
CA PHE A 52 24.67 -29.95 10.56
C PHE A 52 24.21 -28.79 11.46
N MET A 53 24.80 -28.67 12.66
CA MET A 53 24.48 -27.58 13.59
C MET A 53 24.78 -26.21 12.99
N LYS A 54 25.92 -26.06 12.31
CA LYS A 54 26.29 -24.82 11.63
C LYS A 54 25.23 -24.43 10.59
N GLN A 55 24.80 -25.38 9.75
CA GLN A 55 23.75 -25.16 8.76
C GLN A 55 22.43 -24.69 9.40
N LYS A 56 22.05 -25.27 10.55
CA LYS A 56 20.84 -24.86 11.29
C LYS A 56 20.97 -23.45 11.87
N VAL A 57 22.13 -23.10 12.42
CA VAL A 57 22.39 -21.74 12.93
C VAL A 57 22.39 -20.71 11.80
N ASP A 58 23.01 -21.02 10.66
CA ASP A 58 23.02 -20.14 9.49
C ASP A 58 21.60 -19.95 8.92
N SER A 59 20.80 -21.02 8.86
CA SER A 59 19.39 -20.94 8.46
C SER A 59 18.56 -20.08 9.42
N ALA A 60 18.79 -20.21 10.73
CA ALA A 60 18.12 -19.39 11.74
C ALA A 60 18.51 -17.91 11.63
N ARG A 61 19.80 -17.60 11.40
CA ARG A 61 20.29 -16.22 11.15
C ARG A 61 19.60 -15.62 9.95
N TRP A 62 19.61 -16.34 8.83
CA TRP A 62 18.97 -15.89 7.60
C TRP A 62 17.48 -15.61 7.82
N PHE A 63 16.77 -16.48 8.55
CA PHE A 63 15.36 -16.27 8.85
C PHE A 63 15.13 -15.01 9.69
N ILE A 64 15.93 -14.79 10.74
CA ILE A 64 15.87 -13.58 11.56
C ILE A 64 16.08 -12.33 10.70
N ASP A 65 17.08 -12.34 9.82
CA ASP A 65 17.38 -11.21 8.96
C ASP A 65 16.29 -10.99 7.90
N ALA A 66 15.69 -12.05 7.37
CA ALA A 66 14.53 -11.96 6.48
C ALA A 66 13.31 -11.33 7.18
N VAL A 67 13.06 -11.66 8.45
CA VAL A 67 12.00 -11.04 9.26
C VAL A 67 12.27 -9.54 9.46
N LYS A 68 13.51 -9.17 9.79
CA LYS A 68 13.91 -7.74 9.91
C LYS A 68 13.77 -6.99 8.60
N GLN A 69 14.21 -7.58 7.48
CA GLN A 69 14.04 -6.98 6.15
C GLN A 69 12.57 -6.76 5.84
N ARG A 70 11.71 -7.74 6.10
CA ARG A 70 10.26 -7.60 5.92
C ARG A 70 9.70 -6.45 6.75
N GLN A 71 10.09 -6.32 8.02
CA GLN A 71 9.67 -5.20 8.87
C GLN A 71 10.12 -3.86 8.29
N ASN A 72 11.37 -3.76 7.85
CA ASN A 72 11.89 -2.55 7.19
C ASN A 72 11.10 -2.21 5.91
N THR A 73 10.81 -3.20 5.07
CA THR A 73 10.00 -3.01 3.87
C THR A 73 8.60 -2.48 4.20
N LEU A 74 7.93 -3.06 5.21
CA LEU A 74 6.62 -2.59 5.65
C LEU A 74 6.69 -1.15 6.17
N GLN A 75 7.65 -0.86 7.05
CA GLN A 75 7.83 0.47 7.63
C GLN A 75 8.05 1.53 6.54
N ARG A 76 9.07 1.36 5.69
CA ARG A 76 9.41 2.33 4.64
C ARG A 76 8.29 2.51 3.62
N THR A 77 7.57 1.43 3.29
CA THR A 77 6.39 1.51 2.40
C THR A 77 5.30 2.38 3.01
N MET A 78 4.98 2.17 4.29
CA MET A 78 3.95 2.96 4.96
C MET A 78 4.40 4.40 5.20
N GLU A 79 5.66 4.64 5.55
CA GLU A 79 6.22 5.99 5.68
C GLU A 79 6.04 6.78 4.38
N ALA A 80 6.37 6.18 3.24
CA ALA A 80 6.18 6.80 1.95
C ALA A 80 4.70 7.11 1.66
N ILE A 81 3.78 6.18 1.98
CA ILE A 81 2.34 6.40 1.83
C ILE A 81 1.86 7.55 2.72
N VAL A 82 2.25 7.58 4.00
CA VAL A 82 1.88 8.65 4.94
C VAL A 82 2.42 9.99 4.48
N GLN A 83 3.67 10.05 3.99
CA GLN A 83 4.26 11.28 3.48
C GLN A 83 3.53 11.82 2.25
N ILE A 84 3.12 10.95 1.32
CA ILE A 84 2.35 11.37 0.14
C ILE A 84 0.95 11.83 0.57
N GLN A 85 0.29 11.06 1.43
CA GLN A 85 -1.08 11.29 1.88
C GLN A 85 -1.16 12.04 3.21
N TYR A 86 -0.19 12.92 3.48
CA TYR A 86 -0.04 13.55 4.80
C TYR A 86 -1.31 14.30 5.22
N ASP A 87 -1.87 15.08 4.30
CA ASP A 87 -3.07 15.89 4.57
C ASP A 87 -4.28 15.01 4.91
N PHE A 88 -4.45 13.88 4.21
CA PHE A 88 -5.46 12.89 4.56
C PHE A 88 -5.22 12.30 5.95
N PHE A 89 -3.99 11.87 6.28
CA PHE A 89 -3.74 11.27 7.61
C PHE A 89 -3.80 12.29 8.74
N LEU A 90 -3.66 13.58 8.44
CA LEU A 90 -3.79 14.66 9.40
C LEU A 90 -5.26 14.94 9.77
N THR A 91 -6.14 15.04 8.76
CA THR A 91 -7.54 15.49 8.95
C THR A 91 -8.56 14.37 8.82
N GLU A 92 -8.18 13.25 8.20
CA GLU A 92 -9.05 12.16 7.75
C GLU A 92 -10.13 12.59 6.72
N ASP A 93 -9.90 13.72 6.05
CA ASP A 93 -10.75 14.18 4.95
C ASP A 93 -10.39 13.47 3.64
N GLU A 94 -11.33 12.65 3.15
CA GLU A 94 -11.19 11.90 1.91
C GLU A 94 -10.96 12.79 0.67
N THR A 95 -11.38 14.05 0.71
CA THR A 95 -11.18 14.99 -0.41
C THR A 95 -9.73 15.47 -0.54
N LEU A 96 -8.92 15.29 0.50
CA LEU A 96 -7.50 15.66 0.53
C LEU A 96 -6.57 14.53 0.07
N LEU A 97 -7.14 13.41 -0.40
CA LEU A 97 -6.34 12.32 -0.95
C LEU A 97 -5.67 12.73 -2.25
N LYS A 98 -4.35 12.62 -2.27
CA LYS A 98 -3.55 12.91 -3.46
C LYS A 98 -3.56 11.69 -4.40
N PRO A 99 -3.56 11.89 -5.72
CA PRO A 99 -3.25 10.81 -6.65
C PRO A 99 -1.92 10.15 -6.27
N MET A 100 -1.92 8.82 -6.21
CA MET A 100 -0.75 8.04 -5.86
C MET A 100 -0.82 6.68 -6.54
N ILE A 101 0.23 6.30 -7.25
CA ILE A 101 0.36 5.01 -7.92
C ILE A 101 1.48 4.18 -7.26
N LEU A 102 1.53 2.89 -7.56
CA LEU A 102 2.53 1.99 -6.97
C LEU A 102 3.97 2.43 -7.31
N LYS A 103 4.16 3.09 -8.46
CA LYS A 103 5.45 3.61 -8.93
C LYS A 103 5.98 4.71 -8.00
N ASP A 104 5.15 5.64 -7.54
CA ASP A 104 5.57 6.74 -6.66
C ASP A 104 6.19 6.23 -5.35
N VAL A 105 5.54 5.22 -4.76
CA VAL A 105 6.02 4.57 -3.54
C VAL A 105 7.26 3.73 -3.83
N ALA A 106 7.32 3.04 -4.97
CA ALA A 106 8.51 2.29 -5.39
C ALA A 106 9.73 3.21 -5.55
N GLU A 107 9.58 4.37 -6.19
CA GLU A 107 10.65 5.34 -6.38
C GLU A 107 11.12 5.95 -5.05
N LYS A 108 10.20 6.32 -4.14
CA LYS A 108 10.56 6.83 -2.81
C LYS A 108 11.28 5.80 -1.93
N THR A 109 10.92 4.52 -2.05
CA THR A 109 11.46 3.45 -1.20
C THR A 109 12.66 2.72 -1.81
N GLY A 110 12.83 2.79 -3.14
CA GLY A 110 13.80 1.99 -3.88
C GLY A 110 13.42 0.51 -3.98
N PHE A 111 12.18 0.13 -3.67
CA PHE A 111 11.70 -1.25 -3.81
C PHE A 111 11.04 -1.47 -5.16
N ASP A 112 11.03 -2.71 -5.64
CA ASP A 112 10.27 -3.08 -6.83
C ASP A 112 8.77 -2.79 -6.68
N ILE A 113 8.13 -2.38 -7.78
CA ILE A 113 6.68 -2.17 -7.86
C ILE A 113 5.91 -3.43 -7.40
N SER A 114 6.42 -4.61 -7.75
CA SER A 114 5.82 -5.89 -7.34
C SER A 114 5.85 -6.11 -5.82
N THR A 115 6.89 -5.61 -5.14
CA THR A 115 7.01 -5.65 -3.67
C THR A 115 5.98 -4.71 -3.03
N ILE A 116 5.86 -3.48 -3.53
CA ILE A 116 4.85 -2.52 -3.04
C ILE A 116 3.44 -3.06 -3.25
N SER A 117 3.16 -3.64 -4.43
CA SER A 117 1.87 -4.27 -4.75
C SER A 117 1.51 -5.40 -3.77
N ARG A 118 2.47 -6.25 -3.38
CA ARG A 118 2.24 -7.32 -2.39
C ARG A 118 1.92 -6.77 -1.01
N VAL A 119 2.62 -5.71 -0.60
CA VAL A 119 2.36 -5.05 0.68
C VAL A 119 0.96 -4.41 0.68
N SER A 120 0.64 -3.63 -0.35
CA SER A 120 -0.62 -2.87 -0.41
C SER A 120 -1.87 -3.75 -0.51
N ASN A 121 -1.78 -4.90 -1.16
CA ASN A 121 -2.91 -5.82 -1.32
C ASN A 121 -3.25 -6.64 -0.07
N SER A 122 -2.32 -6.75 0.89
CA SER A 122 -2.44 -7.70 2.00
C SER A 122 -2.43 -7.03 3.38
N LYS A 123 -2.49 -5.70 3.44
CA LYS A 123 -2.35 -4.93 4.69
C LYS A 123 -3.37 -3.81 4.78
N TYR A 124 -3.59 -3.42 6.03
CA TYR A 124 -4.54 -2.40 6.44
C TYR A 124 -3.84 -1.40 7.35
N VAL A 125 -4.33 -0.17 7.35
CA VAL A 125 -3.97 0.88 8.30
C VAL A 125 -5.20 1.23 9.12
N GLN A 126 -5.01 1.34 10.42
CA GLN A 126 -5.96 1.96 11.34
C GLN A 126 -5.58 3.44 11.50
N THR A 127 -6.57 4.32 11.42
CA THR A 127 -6.50 5.76 11.69
C THR A 127 -7.28 6.08 12.97
N ASN A 128 -7.40 7.35 13.35
CA ASN A 128 -8.19 7.76 14.52
C ASN A 128 -9.68 7.42 14.33
N SER A 129 -10.21 7.50 13.10
CA SER A 129 -11.65 7.31 12.84
C SER A 129 -12.01 5.99 12.14
N GLY A 130 -11.03 5.19 11.69
CA GLY A 130 -11.37 3.98 10.93
C GLY A 130 -10.23 3.05 10.55
N ILE A 131 -10.54 2.05 9.73
CA ILE A 131 -9.57 1.09 9.18
C ILE A 131 -9.70 1.09 7.66
N TYR A 132 -8.58 1.30 6.97
CA TYR A 132 -8.49 1.37 5.51
C TYR A 132 -7.57 0.26 4.98
N PRO A 133 -7.95 -0.47 3.91
CA PRO A 133 -7.01 -1.31 3.19
C PRO A 133 -5.97 -0.41 2.51
N LEU A 134 -4.68 -0.78 2.50
CA LEU A 134 -3.65 0.09 1.90
C LEU A 134 -3.91 0.41 0.42
N LYS A 135 -4.50 -0.53 -0.32
CA LYS A 135 -4.89 -0.31 -1.72
C LYS A 135 -5.82 0.91 -1.93
N TYR A 136 -6.54 1.34 -0.90
CA TYR A 136 -7.46 2.49 -0.95
C TYR A 136 -6.75 3.80 -1.27
N PHE A 137 -5.50 3.94 -0.85
CA PHE A 137 -4.68 5.13 -1.12
C PHE A 137 -4.08 5.14 -2.52
N PHE A 138 -4.15 4.01 -3.24
CA PHE A 138 -3.63 3.91 -4.59
C PHE A 138 -4.75 4.12 -5.60
N SER A 139 -4.50 5.03 -6.52
CA SER A 139 -5.40 5.28 -7.63
C SER A 139 -5.07 4.43 -8.85
N GLU A 140 -6.09 4.06 -9.62
CA GLU A 140 -5.83 3.59 -10.99
C GLU A 140 -5.31 4.81 -11.78
N ALA A 141 -4.10 4.71 -12.32
CA ALA A 141 -3.47 5.79 -13.06
C ALA A 141 -4.26 6.10 -14.34
N MET A 142 -4.57 7.37 -14.56
CA MET A 142 -4.89 7.92 -15.88
C MET A 142 -4.07 9.17 -16.09
N GLN A 143 -3.42 9.32 -17.24
CA GLN A 143 -2.66 10.53 -17.53
C GLN A 143 -3.59 11.64 -18.01
N ASN A 144 -3.39 12.87 -17.51
CA ASN A 144 -4.00 14.06 -18.12
C ASN A 144 -3.26 14.44 -19.41
N GLU A 145 -3.78 15.42 -20.14
CA GLU A 145 -3.17 15.95 -21.37
C GLU A 145 -1.76 16.54 -21.14
N ALA A 146 -1.43 16.91 -19.89
CA ALA A 146 -0.13 17.39 -19.45
C ALA A 146 0.82 16.26 -18.99
N GLY A 147 0.39 15.00 -19.03
CA GLY A 147 1.18 13.82 -18.63
C GLY A 147 1.25 13.58 -17.11
N GLU A 148 0.47 14.29 -16.31
CA GLU A 148 0.36 14.08 -14.86
C GLU A 148 -0.59 12.92 -14.55
N ASP A 149 -0.23 12.12 -13.53
CA ASP A 149 -1.04 10.98 -13.08
C ASP A 149 -2.28 11.46 -12.30
N ILE A 150 -3.46 11.33 -12.91
CA ILE A 150 -4.76 11.56 -12.31
C ILE A 150 -5.25 10.28 -11.63
N SER A 151 -5.88 10.44 -10.46
CA SER A 151 -6.57 9.34 -9.80
C SER A 151 -7.94 9.03 -10.42
N SER A 152 -8.23 7.73 -10.65
CA SER A 152 -9.60 7.30 -10.98
C SER A 152 -10.65 7.66 -9.93
N ARG A 153 -10.22 7.94 -8.69
CA ARG A 153 -11.06 8.40 -7.61
C ARG A 153 -11.52 9.85 -7.80
N GLU A 154 -10.61 10.74 -8.19
CA GLU A 154 -10.92 12.14 -8.50
C GLU A 154 -11.94 12.22 -9.65
N VAL A 155 -11.71 11.44 -10.71
CA VAL A 155 -12.64 11.35 -11.84
C VAL A 155 -14.02 10.88 -11.40
N LYS A 156 -14.10 9.87 -10.52
CA LYS A 156 -15.36 9.38 -9.95
C LYS A 156 -16.05 10.42 -9.06
N TYR A 157 -15.29 11.17 -8.27
CA TYR A 157 -15.82 12.24 -7.43
C TYR A 157 -16.45 13.34 -8.29
N ILE A 158 -15.73 13.84 -9.30
CA ILE A 158 -16.24 14.86 -10.22
C ILE A 158 -17.44 14.35 -11.02
N LEU A 159 -17.41 13.08 -11.44
CA LEU A 159 -18.54 12.47 -12.12
C LEU A 159 -19.77 12.44 -11.21
N ARG A 160 -19.60 12.10 -9.93
CA ARG A 160 -20.67 12.10 -8.94
C ARG A 160 -21.22 13.51 -8.71
N GLU A 161 -20.36 14.49 -8.46
CA GLU A 161 -20.76 15.90 -8.32
C GLU A 161 -21.53 16.41 -9.55
N SER A 162 -21.04 16.09 -10.76
CA SER A 162 -21.66 16.54 -12.01
C SER A 162 -23.06 15.94 -12.18
N ILE A 163 -23.30 14.73 -11.69
CA ILE A 163 -24.60 14.06 -11.74
C ILE A 163 -25.51 14.56 -10.60
N GLU A 164 -24.98 14.80 -9.40
CA GLU A 164 -25.74 15.34 -8.28
C GLU A 164 -26.22 16.77 -8.55
N SER A 165 -25.47 17.53 -9.36
CA SER A 165 -25.84 18.88 -9.83
C SER A 165 -26.60 18.92 -11.16
N GLU A 166 -26.98 17.77 -11.72
CA GLU A 166 -27.65 17.71 -13.04
C GLU A 166 -29.11 18.18 -13.00
N ASP A 167 -29.61 18.69 -14.13
CA ASP A 167 -31.04 18.96 -14.30
C ASP A 167 -31.81 17.61 -14.42
N PRO A 168 -32.72 17.28 -13.48
CA PRO A 168 -33.46 16.02 -13.50
C PRO A 168 -34.36 15.86 -14.73
N SER A 169 -34.76 16.96 -15.38
CA SER A 169 -35.56 16.94 -16.62
C SER A 169 -34.71 16.59 -17.85
N LYS A 170 -33.39 16.85 -17.77
CA LYS A 170 -32.42 16.63 -18.84
C LYS A 170 -31.09 16.09 -18.29
N PRO A 171 -31.08 14.86 -17.74
CA PRO A 171 -29.90 14.27 -17.12
C PRO A 171 -28.74 14.12 -18.10
N LEU A 172 -27.52 14.23 -17.59
CA LEU A 172 -26.30 14.22 -18.39
C LEU A 172 -25.99 12.82 -18.92
N THR A 173 -25.84 12.72 -20.24
CA THR A 173 -25.39 11.48 -20.89
C THR A 173 -23.91 11.19 -20.58
N ASP A 174 -23.51 9.92 -20.68
CA ASP A 174 -22.09 9.54 -20.52
C ASP A 174 -21.18 10.32 -21.49
N GLU A 175 -21.70 10.73 -22.65
CA GLU A 175 -20.96 11.56 -23.61
C GLU A 175 -20.79 13.00 -23.13
N GLN A 176 -21.83 13.59 -22.52
CA GLN A 176 -21.73 14.93 -21.92
C GLN A 176 -20.83 14.93 -20.68
N LEU A 177 -20.94 13.91 -19.82
CA LEU A 177 -20.05 13.73 -18.68
C LEU A 177 -18.59 13.58 -19.12
N THR A 178 -18.35 12.85 -20.21
CA THR A 178 -17.02 12.75 -20.82
C THR A 178 -16.50 14.11 -21.27
N LYS A 179 -17.35 14.94 -21.90
CA LYS A 179 -16.97 16.30 -22.31
C LYS A 179 -16.63 17.19 -21.12
N ILE A 180 -17.42 17.15 -20.05
CA ILE A 180 -17.15 17.90 -18.81
C ILE A 180 -15.80 17.50 -18.22
N LEU A 181 -15.52 16.19 -18.16
CA LEU A 181 -14.24 15.68 -17.64
C LEU A 181 -13.06 16.10 -18.52
N ASN A 182 -13.17 15.98 -19.85
CA ASN A 182 -12.12 16.46 -20.76
C ASN A 182 -11.92 17.99 -20.68
N GLN A 183 -12.99 18.78 -20.51
CA GLN A 183 -12.89 20.24 -20.32
C GLN A 183 -12.17 20.63 -19.04
N LYS A 184 -12.25 19.79 -18.00
CA LYS A 184 -11.48 19.95 -16.75
C LYS A 184 -10.06 19.35 -16.85
N GLY A 185 -9.62 18.93 -18.02
CA GLY A 185 -8.28 18.37 -18.28
C GLY A 185 -8.17 16.85 -18.09
N TYR A 186 -9.26 16.14 -17.81
CA TYR A 186 -9.25 14.69 -17.62
C TYR A 186 -9.46 13.97 -18.95
N VAL A 187 -8.37 13.54 -19.58
CA VAL A 187 -8.38 12.83 -20.87
C VAL A 187 -8.95 11.44 -20.69
N ILE A 188 -10.26 11.31 -20.90
CA ILE A 188 -10.95 10.03 -20.73
C ILE A 188 -11.88 9.72 -21.90
N ALA A 189 -11.97 8.44 -22.24
CA ALA A 189 -12.90 7.94 -23.24
C ALA A 189 -14.29 7.72 -22.64
N ARG A 190 -15.33 7.83 -23.48
CA ARG A 190 -16.73 7.56 -23.07
C ARG A 190 -16.94 6.21 -22.39
N ARG A 191 -16.25 5.16 -22.85
CA ARG A 191 -16.33 3.81 -22.24
C ARG A 191 -15.81 3.81 -20.80
N THR A 192 -14.76 4.59 -20.53
CA THR A 192 -14.19 4.77 -19.19
C THR A 192 -15.18 5.50 -18.28
N THR A 193 -15.80 6.57 -18.77
CA THR A 193 -16.87 7.30 -18.07
C THR A 193 -18.03 6.38 -17.70
N ALA A 194 -18.48 5.54 -18.65
CA ALA A 194 -19.54 4.57 -18.42
C ALA A 194 -19.14 3.52 -17.35
N LYS A 195 -17.93 2.95 -17.45
CA LYS A 195 -17.38 2.02 -16.45
C LYS A 195 -17.37 2.64 -15.05
N TYR A 196 -16.92 3.89 -14.92
CA TYR A 196 -16.87 4.58 -13.62
C TYR A 196 -18.25 4.93 -13.08
N ARG A 197 -19.19 5.35 -13.93
CA ARG A 197 -20.60 5.52 -13.56
C ARG A 197 -21.20 4.23 -13.01
N GLU A 198 -20.96 3.10 -13.68
CA GLU A 198 -21.44 1.78 -13.24
C GLU A 198 -20.83 1.35 -11.90
N GLN A 199 -19.54 1.58 -11.70
CA GLN A 199 -18.88 1.32 -10.41
C GLN A 199 -19.45 2.16 -9.26
N LEU A 200 -20.02 3.34 -9.55
CA LEU A 200 -20.72 4.19 -8.59
C LEU A 200 -22.20 3.80 -8.41
N ASN A 201 -22.67 2.73 -9.07
CA ASN A 201 -24.06 2.28 -9.08
C ASN A 201 -25.06 3.35 -9.57
N ILE A 202 -24.61 4.26 -10.44
CA ILE A 202 -25.47 5.31 -10.99
C ILE A 202 -26.09 4.82 -12.31
N PRO A 203 -27.42 4.83 -12.49
CA PRO A 203 -28.05 4.32 -13.70
C PRO A 203 -27.82 5.28 -14.89
N VAL A 204 -28.04 4.81 -16.12
CA VAL A 204 -27.88 5.64 -17.34
C VAL A 204 -28.83 6.83 -17.35
N ALA A 205 -28.47 7.91 -18.06
CA ALA A 205 -29.23 9.16 -18.10
C ALA A 205 -30.75 8.96 -18.34
N ARG A 206 -31.14 8.07 -19.25
CA ARG A 206 -32.56 7.78 -19.54
C ARG A 206 -33.36 7.35 -18.30
N LEU A 207 -32.72 6.63 -17.37
CA LEU A 207 -33.33 6.14 -16.14
C LEU A 207 -33.27 7.16 -14.99
N ARG A 208 -32.49 8.23 -15.12
CA ARG A 208 -32.39 9.31 -14.13
C ARG A 208 -33.38 10.45 -14.39
N LYS A 209 -33.99 10.48 -15.58
CA LYS A 209 -34.93 11.51 -15.98
C LYS A 209 -36.19 11.45 -15.10
N LYS A 210 -36.50 12.52 -14.40
CA LYS A 210 -37.77 12.72 -13.67
C LYS A 210 -38.65 13.67 -14.48
N ILE A 211 -39.94 13.35 -14.57
CA ILE A 211 -40.97 14.16 -15.24
C ILE A 211 -41.45 15.22 -14.26
#